data_AF-A0AA40KW26-F1
#
_entry.id   AF-A0AA40KW26-F1
#
_cell.length_a   1.000
_cell.length_b   1.000
_cell.length_c   1.000
_cell.angle_alpha   90.00
_cell.angle_beta   90.00
_cell.angle_gamma   90.00
#
_symmetry.space_group_name_H-M   'P 1'
#
loop_
_entity.id
_entity.type
_entity.pdbx_description
1 polymer ?
#
loop_
_entity_poly.entity_id
_entity_poly.type
_entity_poly.pdbx_seq_one_letter_code
_entity_poly.pdbx_strand_id
1 'polypeptide(L)'
;MQFNTTVYIVTRFTPRFLWRLNASLTTNATAVATESKNVVKLEDQIKSIAASTMTNDKQHTIFNKLKTKLCNDLKLQPIINTKIKETQNLHEILEIMKISCMSENDIVKVLKTITTWVNENNKSNLSITSNEISAQSQIRLTEVDKTKSEDLKDDDIDKYYNLSTSAMIVEVYKLAQAGKRDVKLLNYFFQNIIEYHERLTIGASSNLLYSMSTLCYSDERLLKKICTDIFKNQNDIKAGRLVSIVKSLAFVRYKNNKFLNQICDEIINFENKYSIEQIASILQSFASLGYDSESVNKIVQKYIPYHTLEKFNSQTRLNLVWSFAIFKIMENIHAEYVLNEKFVSKINLLDESKKLSYKLKLLNINGYVQCVLADYSGPLLNNETISNNVPKRSKQKMTYIDALEVTLKNMLPSTSCFNMNINTNMGFLLGI
;
A
#
# COMPACT_ATOMS: atom_id res chain seq x y z
N MET A 1 23.06 12.78 18.38
CA MET A 1 21.61 13.03 18.20
C MET A 1 21.00 11.85 17.46
N GLN A 2 19.95 11.23 18.00
CA GLN A 2 19.33 10.01 17.43
C GLN A 2 18.52 10.36 16.17
N PHE A 3 18.94 9.86 15.00
CA PHE A 3 18.18 9.96 13.73
C PHE A 3 16.89 9.11 13.69
N ASN A 4 16.43 8.60 14.83
CA ASN A 4 15.16 7.91 15.01
C ASN A 4 14.58 8.32 16.37
N THR A 5 13.99 9.51 16.47
CA THR A 5 13.16 9.84 17.64
C THR A 5 11.88 9.04 17.54
N THR A 6 11.91 7.83 18.10
CA THR A 6 10.71 7.08 18.45
C THR A 6 10.08 7.85 19.60
N VAL A 7 9.05 8.64 19.32
CA VAL A 7 8.25 9.27 20.35
C VAL A 7 7.51 8.16 21.10
N TYR A 8 8.02 7.80 22.28
CA TYR A 8 7.33 6.96 23.25
C TYR A 8 6.22 7.79 23.90
N ILE A 9 5.05 7.85 23.25
CA ILE A 9 3.82 8.24 23.94
C ILE A 9 3.16 6.93 24.39
N VAL A 10 3.14 6.72 25.71
CA VAL A 10 2.40 5.65 26.37
C VAL A 10 0.92 5.97 26.29
N THR A 11 0.30 5.64 25.16
CA THR A 11 -1.15 5.48 25.02
C THR A 11 -1.38 4.37 24.02
N ARG A 12 -2.08 3.30 24.44
CA ARG A 12 -2.44 2.14 23.62
C ARG A 12 -3.23 2.58 22.37
N PHE A 13 -2.54 2.86 21.28
CA PHE A 13 -3.15 3.02 19.96
C PHE A 13 -2.98 1.76 19.14
N THR A 14 -4.04 1.38 18.42
CA THR A 14 -4.05 0.21 17.55
C THR A 14 -3.02 0.31 16.42
N PRO A 15 -2.46 -0.81 15.92
CA PRO A 15 -1.37 -0.84 14.92
C PRO A 15 -1.61 0.00 13.66
N ARG A 16 -2.89 0.15 13.23
CA ARG A 16 -3.30 0.91 12.03
C ARG A 16 -2.87 2.38 12.02
N PHE A 17 -2.69 3.02 13.18
CA PHE A 17 -2.38 4.46 13.26
C PHE A 17 -0.88 4.75 13.08
N LEU A 18 -0.01 3.86 13.55
CA LEU A 18 1.45 4.03 13.51
C LEU A 18 2.01 3.99 12.09
N TRP A 19 1.40 3.21 11.18
CA TRP A 19 1.87 3.09 9.81
C TRP A 19 1.60 4.37 8.98
N ARG A 20 0.41 4.98 9.13
CA ARG A 20 0.09 6.28 8.47
C ARG A 20 0.97 7.43 8.97
N LEU A 21 1.38 7.39 10.24
CA LEU A 21 2.31 8.34 10.85
C LEU A 21 3.74 8.17 10.33
N ASN A 22 4.30 6.96 10.34
CA ASN A 22 5.66 6.72 9.83
C ASN A 22 5.81 7.01 8.33
N ALA A 23 4.76 6.74 7.54
CA ALA A 23 4.73 7.14 6.14
C ALA A 23 4.71 8.67 5.96
N SER A 24 4.15 9.44 6.89
CA SER A 24 4.12 10.91 6.82
C SER A 24 5.38 11.59 7.37
N LEU A 25 6.12 10.89 8.24
CA LEU A 25 7.30 11.39 8.98
C LEU A 25 8.65 11.07 8.32
N THR A 26 8.68 10.24 7.27
CA THR A 26 9.90 9.95 6.51
C THR A 26 10.35 11.15 5.67
N THR A 27 11.67 11.35 5.58
CA THR A 27 12.31 12.49 4.91
C THR A 27 11.90 12.60 3.44
N ASN A 28 11.66 13.82 2.95
CA ASN A 28 11.17 14.08 1.60
C ASN A 28 12.10 13.56 0.48
N ALA A 29 13.32 13.12 0.79
CA ALA A 29 14.30 12.60 -0.17
C ALA A 29 13.85 11.32 -0.91
N THR A 30 12.90 10.56 -0.34
CA THR A 30 12.35 9.32 -0.92
C THR A 30 11.02 9.52 -1.66
N ALA A 31 10.41 10.71 -1.60
CA ALA A 31 9.03 10.95 -2.04
C ALA A 31 8.97 11.83 -3.28
N VAL A 32 9.11 11.23 -4.47
CA VAL A 32 8.52 11.79 -5.70
C VAL A 32 7.54 10.75 -6.23
N ALA A 33 6.38 10.66 -5.57
CA ALA A 33 5.19 10.05 -6.15
C ALA A 33 4.17 11.18 -6.34
N THR A 34 3.62 11.26 -7.55
CA THR A 34 2.62 12.26 -7.94
C THR A 34 1.33 12.06 -7.15
N GLU A 35 1.09 12.93 -6.16
CA GLU A 35 -0.19 13.01 -5.45
C GLU A 35 -1.28 13.57 -6.39
N SER A 36 -2.28 12.76 -6.72
CA SER A 36 -3.51 13.23 -7.37
C SER A 36 -4.40 13.94 -6.34
N LYS A 37 -4.74 15.21 -6.64
CA LYS A 37 -5.72 16.02 -5.91
C LYS A 37 -7.10 15.39 -6.09
N ASN A 38 -7.83 15.11 -5.02
CA ASN A 38 -9.29 15.24 -4.95
C ASN A 38 -9.76 15.25 -3.48
N VAL A 39 -10.54 16.26 -3.14
CA VAL A 39 -11.16 16.52 -1.83
C VAL A 39 -12.66 16.39 -2.05
N VAL A 40 -13.38 15.61 -1.24
CA VAL A 40 -14.86 15.55 -1.26
C VAL A 40 -15.39 15.82 0.15
N LYS A 41 -16.33 16.77 0.21
CA LYS A 41 -17.02 17.27 1.41
C LYS A 41 -18.01 16.23 1.95
N LEU A 42 -18.01 16.02 3.26
CA LEU A 42 -18.73 14.95 3.97
C LEU A 42 -20.11 15.37 4.53
N GLU A 43 -20.63 16.56 4.23
CA GLU A 43 -21.81 17.07 4.97
C GLU A 43 -23.16 16.96 4.25
N ASP A 44 -23.20 16.59 2.96
CA ASP A 44 -24.46 16.56 2.20
C ASP A 44 -25.10 15.15 2.06
N GLN A 45 -24.43 14.07 2.48
CA GLN A 45 -24.95 12.68 2.34
C GLN A 45 -25.85 12.21 3.50
N ILE A 46 -25.95 12.95 4.59
CA ILE A 46 -26.71 12.51 5.77
C ILE A 46 -28.21 12.81 5.63
N LYS A 47 -28.64 13.63 4.67
CA LYS A 47 -30.05 14.02 4.51
C LYS A 47 -30.88 13.16 3.56
N SER A 48 -30.29 12.26 2.74
CA SER A 48 -31.06 11.49 1.74
C SER A 48 -31.47 10.08 2.18
N ILE A 49 -31.11 9.64 3.39
CA ILE A 49 -31.41 8.27 3.88
C ILE A 49 -32.75 8.21 4.65
N ALA A 50 -33.41 9.35 4.88
CA ALA A 50 -34.62 9.41 5.73
C ALA A 50 -35.98 9.36 5.00
N ALA A 51 -36.06 9.01 3.71
CA ALA A 51 -37.35 9.03 2.99
C ALA A 51 -37.53 7.91 1.97
N SER A 52 -38.00 6.72 2.42
CA SER A 52 -38.88 5.82 1.66
C SER A 52 -39.22 4.53 2.45
N THR A 53 -40.06 4.65 3.47
CA THR A 53 -40.82 3.52 4.00
C THR A 53 -42.19 3.52 3.33
N MET A 54 -42.56 2.45 2.61
CA MET A 54 -43.94 1.94 2.39
C MET A 54 -43.99 0.96 1.19
N THR A 55 -43.84 -0.34 1.45
CA THR A 55 -44.46 -1.46 0.68
C THR A 55 -44.18 -2.79 1.41
N ASN A 56 -44.99 -3.20 2.39
CA ASN A 56 -44.61 -4.34 3.26
C ASN A 56 -45.52 -5.59 3.22
N ASP A 57 -46.68 -5.61 2.55
CA ASP A 57 -47.59 -6.76 2.70
C ASP A 57 -47.45 -7.88 1.64
N LYS A 58 -47.18 -7.54 0.36
CA LYS A 58 -47.05 -8.56 -0.72
C LYS A 58 -45.73 -9.35 -0.64
N GLN A 59 -44.63 -8.69 -0.30
CA GLN A 59 -43.33 -9.35 -0.20
C GLN A 59 -43.28 -10.32 1.00
N HIS A 60 -43.95 -9.97 2.10
CA HIS A 60 -44.05 -10.82 3.28
C HIS A 60 -44.84 -12.12 3.00
N THR A 61 -45.94 -12.04 2.25
CA THR A 61 -46.72 -13.23 1.87
C THR A 61 -45.95 -14.16 0.92
N ILE A 62 -45.20 -13.59 -0.04
CA ILE A 62 -44.39 -14.37 -1.01
C ILE A 62 -43.18 -15.04 -0.33
N PHE A 63 -42.54 -14.35 0.63
CA PHE A 63 -41.45 -14.92 1.42
C PHE A 63 -41.93 -16.00 2.40
N ASN A 64 -43.09 -15.81 3.02
CA ASN A 64 -43.68 -16.86 3.86
C ASN A 64 -44.00 -18.13 3.05
N LYS A 65 -44.38 -18.01 1.78
CA LYS A 65 -44.56 -19.16 0.87
C LYS A 65 -43.25 -19.93 0.65
N LEU A 66 -42.10 -19.25 0.57
CA LEU A 66 -40.78 -19.88 0.47
C LEU A 66 -40.44 -20.66 1.73
N LYS A 67 -40.64 -20.07 2.92
CA LYS A 67 -40.37 -20.73 4.20
C LYS A 67 -41.15 -22.04 4.34
N THR A 68 -42.43 -22.02 3.98
CA THR A 68 -43.31 -23.20 4.05
C THR A 68 -42.84 -24.28 3.07
N LYS A 69 -42.42 -23.89 1.85
CA LYS A 69 -41.88 -24.82 0.85
C LYS A 69 -40.57 -25.47 1.33
N LEU A 70 -39.68 -24.69 1.95
CA LEU A 70 -38.44 -25.19 2.52
C LEU A 70 -38.68 -26.16 3.69
N CYS A 71 -39.65 -25.88 4.56
CA CYS A 71 -39.96 -26.75 5.70
C CYS A 71 -40.63 -28.06 5.29
N ASN A 72 -41.49 -28.03 4.25
CA ASN A 72 -42.29 -29.19 3.85
C ASN A 72 -41.58 -30.12 2.86
N ASP A 73 -40.83 -29.57 1.89
CA ASP A 73 -40.27 -30.37 0.79
C ASP A 73 -38.95 -31.06 1.16
N LEU A 74 -38.26 -30.60 2.21
CA LEU A 74 -36.86 -30.97 2.46
C LEU A 74 -36.63 -31.88 3.68
N LYS A 75 -37.69 -32.24 4.44
CA LYS A 75 -37.62 -33.10 5.64
C LYS A 75 -36.39 -32.81 6.54
N LEU A 76 -36.07 -31.53 6.71
CA LEU A 76 -34.89 -31.09 7.46
C LEU A 76 -35.05 -31.41 8.95
N GLN A 77 -33.93 -31.44 9.67
CA GLN A 77 -33.93 -31.62 11.13
C GLN A 77 -34.86 -30.59 11.82
N PRO A 78 -35.62 -30.97 12.86
CA PRO A 78 -36.63 -30.12 13.49
C PRO A 78 -36.10 -28.76 13.98
N ILE A 79 -34.84 -28.75 14.43
CA ILE A 79 -34.12 -27.56 14.92
C ILE A 79 -33.84 -26.55 13.78
N ILE A 80 -33.65 -27.03 12.55
CA ILE A 80 -33.40 -26.17 11.39
C ILE A 80 -34.72 -25.59 10.88
N ASN A 81 -35.79 -26.40 10.87
CA ASN A 81 -37.12 -25.93 10.48
C ASN A 81 -37.67 -24.83 11.40
N THR A 82 -37.40 -24.91 12.70
CA THR A 82 -37.78 -23.86 13.66
C THR A 82 -37.04 -22.55 13.38
N LYS A 83 -35.71 -22.62 13.19
CA LYS A 83 -34.91 -21.44 12.82
C LYS A 83 -35.30 -20.83 11.48
N ILE A 84 -35.60 -21.63 10.46
CA ILE A 84 -36.04 -21.13 9.14
C ILE A 84 -37.40 -20.40 9.25
N LYS A 85 -38.33 -20.88 10.08
CA LYS A 85 -39.62 -20.20 10.30
C LYS A 85 -39.46 -18.81 10.92
N GLU A 86 -38.48 -18.65 11.82
CA GLU A 86 -38.19 -17.41 12.55
C GLU A 86 -37.48 -16.33 11.71
N THR A 87 -36.85 -16.69 10.58
CA THR A 87 -36.12 -15.73 9.74
C THR A 87 -37.00 -14.63 9.15
N GLN A 88 -36.50 -13.43 8.93
CA GLN A 88 -37.25 -12.33 8.31
C GLN A 88 -36.87 -12.05 6.86
N ASN A 89 -35.70 -12.52 6.42
CA ASN A 89 -35.18 -12.28 5.08
C ASN A 89 -34.34 -13.46 4.56
N LEU A 90 -34.04 -13.45 3.26
CA LEU A 90 -33.29 -14.52 2.59
C LEU A 90 -31.85 -14.65 3.11
N HIS A 91 -31.25 -13.54 3.55
CA HIS A 91 -29.88 -13.52 4.05
C HIS A 91 -29.74 -14.35 5.34
N GLU A 92 -30.70 -14.24 6.26
CA GLU A 92 -30.73 -15.05 7.48
C GLU A 92 -30.88 -16.55 7.19
N ILE A 93 -31.63 -16.92 6.15
CA ILE A 93 -31.74 -18.31 5.70
C ILE A 93 -30.37 -18.83 5.23
N LEU A 94 -29.61 -18.03 4.48
CA LEU A 94 -28.27 -18.38 4.01
C LEU A 94 -27.25 -18.43 5.15
N GLU A 95 -27.35 -17.56 6.14
CA GLU A 95 -26.51 -17.62 7.34
C GLU A 95 -26.81 -18.85 8.21
N ILE A 96 -28.08 -19.26 8.34
CA ILE A 96 -28.42 -20.52 8.99
C ILE A 96 -27.74 -21.70 8.29
N MET A 97 -27.63 -21.70 6.96
CA MET A 97 -26.93 -22.77 6.21
C MET A 97 -25.43 -22.80 6.44
N LYS A 98 -24.80 -21.64 6.68
CA LYS A 98 -23.36 -21.57 6.98
C LYS A 98 -23.03 -22.08 8.38
N ILE A 99 -23.98 -21.95 9.31
CA ILE A 99 -23.77 -22.25 10.74
C ILE A 99 -24.32 -23.64 11.12
N SER A 100 -25.29 -24.17 10.40
CA SER A 100 -25.88 -25.49 10.71
C SER A 100 -25.10 -26.63 10.05
N CYS A 101 -24.88 -27.73 10.79
CA CYS A 101 -24.25 -28.95 10.29
C CYS A 101 -25.16 -29.72 9.31
N MET A 102 -25.57 -29.07 8.22
CA MET A 102 -26.36 -29.67 7.16
C MET A 102 -25.49 -30.55 6.27
N SER A 103 -26.08 -31.60 5.70
CA SER A 103 -25.39 -32.39 4.68
C SER A 103 -25.28 -31.58 3.37
N GLU A 104 -24.23 -31.80 2.60
CA GLU A 104 -24.00 -31.12 1.32
C GLU A 104 -25.18 -31.30 0.35
N ASN A 105 -25.82 -32.47 0.37
CA ASN A 105 -27.03 -32.76 -0.41
C ASN A 105 -28.24 -31.91 0.00
N ASP A 106 -28.39 -31.61 1.30
CA ASP A 106 -29.49 -30.78 1.78
C ASP A 106 -29.26 -29.30 1.44
N ILE A 107 -28.01 -28.83 1.54
CA ILE A 107 -27.62 -27.47 1.12
C ILE A 107 -27.93 -27.25 -0.36
N VAL A 108 -27.53 -28.20 -1.22
CA VAL A 108 -27.80 -28.11 -2.67
C VAL A 108 -29.30 -28.10 -2.96
N LYS A 109 -30.11 -28.92 -2.26
CA LYS A 109 -31.56 -28.90 -2.43
C LYS A 109 -32.19 -27.60 -1.97
N VAL A 110 -31.74 -27.02 -0.85
CA VAL A 110 -32.24 -25.72 -0.40
C VAL A 110 -31.88 -24.62 -1.41
N LEU A 111 -30.63 -24.56 -1.87
CA LEU A 111 -30.17 -23.59 -2.85
C LEU A 111 -30.96 -23.71 -4.16
N LYS A 112 -31.26 -24.93 -4.60
CA LYS A 112 -32.12 -25.17 -5.77
C LYS A 112 -33.52 -24.61 -5.56
N THR A 113 -34.15 -24.84 -4.41
CA THR A 113 -35.49 -24.32 -4.09
C THR A 113 -35.53 -22.79 -4.01
N ILE A 114 -34.51 -22.16 -3.42
CA ILE A 114 -34.34 -20.70 -3.40
C ILE A 114 -34.19 -20.17 -4.83
N THR A 115 -33.34 -20.80 -5.64
CA THR A 115 -33.07 -20.37 -7.02
C THR A 115 -34.34 -20.46 -7.88
N THR A 116 -35.12 -21.54 -7.74
CA THR A 116 -36.42 -21.68 -8.42
C THR A 116 -37.41 -20.60 -7.98
N TRP A 117 -37.50 -20.30 -6.69
CA TRP A 117 -38.39 -19.25 -6.18
C TRP A 117 -37.98 -17.84 -6.65
N VAL A 118 -36.68 -17.53 -6.68
CA VAL A 118 -36.18 -16.25 -7.20
C VAL A 118 -36.53 -16.08 -8.68
N ASN A 119 -36.37 -17.14 -9.47
CA ASN A 119 -36.67 -17.12 -10.91
C ASN A 119 -38.18 -17.04 -11.21
N GLU A 120 -39.03 -17.66 -10.38
CA GLU A 120 -40.49 -17.56 -10.50
C GLU A 120 -41.00 -16.15 -10.16
N ASN A 121 -40.38 -15.46 -9.21
CA ASN A 121 -40.81 -14.11 -8.81
C ASN A 121 -40.21 -13.00 -9.69
N ASN A 122 -39.02 -13.17 -10.26
CA ASN A 122 -38.39 -12.18 -11.13
C ASN A 122 -39.02 -12.08 -12.53
N LYS A 123 -39.74 -13.12 -13.00
CA LYS A 123 -40.48 -13.06 -14.28
C LYS A 123 -41.63 -12.03 -14.28
N SER A 124 -42.08 -11.57 -13.12
CA SER A 124 -43.20 -10.61 -13.01
C SER A 124 -42.79 -9.13 -13.16
N ASN A 125 -41.49 -8.80 -13.15
CA ASN A 125 -40.98 -7.42 -13.17
C ASN A 125 -40.30 -7.03 -14.51
N LEU A 126 -40.39 -7.85 -15.55
CA LEU A 126 -39.60 -7.75 -16.79
C LEU A 126 -40.39 -7.29 -18.05
N SER A 127 -41.55 -6.63 -17.88
CA SER A 127 -42.37 -6.18 -19.02
C SER A 127 -42.22 -4.69 -19.39
N ILE A 128 -41.22 -3.98 -18.87
CA ILE A 128 -40.95 -2.59 -19.23
C ILE A 128 -39.46 -2.48 -19.52
N THR A 129 -39.11 -1.87 -20.66
CA THR A 129 -37.75 -1.68 -21.20
C THR A 129 -37.04 -2.91 -21.77
N SER A 130 -37.67 -3.54 -22.76
CA SER A 130 -36.97 -4.30 -23.80
C SER A 130 -37.34 -3.72 -25.16
N ASN A 131 -36.63 -2.66 -25.54
CA ASN A 131 -36.42 -2.21 -26.93
C ASN A 131 -35.41 -1.07 -26.86
N GLU A 132 -34.16 -1.40 -27.21
CA GLU A 132 -32.99 -0.55 -27.48
C GLU A 132 -31.77 -1.13 -26.76
N ILE A 133 -31.15 -2.14 -27.36
CA ILE A 133 -29.70 -2.41 -27.43
C ILE A 133 -29.60 -3.66 -28.33
N SER A 134 -29.84 -3.45 -29.63
CA SER A 134 -29.36 -4.32 -30.69
C SER A 134 -28.89 -3.42 -31.81
N ALA A 135 -27.66 -2.91 -31.65
CA ALA A 135 -26.74 -2.62 -32.73
C ALA A 135 -25.44 -2.05 -32.13
N GLN A 136 -24.32 -2.45 -32.74
CA GLN A 136 -22.98 -1.85 -32.63
C GLN A 136 -22.04 -2.42 -31.56
N SER A 137 -21.75 -3.72 -31.72
CA SER A 137 -20.37 -4.20 -31.63
C SER A 137 -19.62 -3.87 -32.93
N GLN A 138 -18.69 -2.91 -32.94
CA GLN A 138 -17.55 -2.84 -33.88
C GLN A 138 -16.54 -1.74 -33.52
N ILE A 139 -15.40 -2.17 -32.98
CA ILE A 139 -14.00 -1.70 -33.09
C ILE A 139 -13.74 -0.27 -33.60
N ARG A 140 -13.05 0.56 -32.79
CA ARG A 140 -11.85 1.32 -33.21
C ARG A 140 -11.01 1.83 -32.03
N LEU A 141 -9.73 1.44 -32.04
CA LEU A 141 -8.63 2.08 -31.32
C LEU A 141 -8.36 3.45 -31.94
N THR A 142 -8.42 4.51 -31.14
CA THR A 142 -7.52 5.68 -31.07
C THR A 142 -8.30 6.85 -30.46
N GLU A 143 -7.90 7.28 -29.28
CA GLU A 143 -7.53 8.66 -28.94
C GLU A 143 -7.49 8.84 -27.42
N VAL A 144 -6.42 9.50 -26.97
CA VAL A 144 -6.14 9.84 -25.58
C VAL A 144 -7.17 10.88 -25.17
N ASP A 145 -8.00 10.58 -24.18
CA ASP A 145 -8.73 11.62 -23.49
C ASP A 145 -8.75 11.47 -21.97
N LYS A 146 -8.53 12.61 -21.32
CA LYS A 146 -8.39 12.75 -19.88
C LYS A 146 -9.77 12.73 -19.23
N THR A 147 -10.28 11.57 -18.87
CA THR A 147 -11.57 11.47 -18.17
C THR A 147 -11.40 11.16 -16.69
N LYS A 148 -12.12 11.96 -15.90
CA LYS A 148 -12.29 11.95 -14.45
C LYS A 148 -12.60 10.52 -13.96
N SER A 149 -12.13 10.20 -12.75
CA SER A 149 -12.51 8.96 -12.06
C SER A 149 -14.04 8.91 -11.88
N GLU A 150 -14.72 8.18 -12.75
CA GLU A 150 -16.10 7.77 -12.53
C GLU A 150 -16.11 6.79 -11.36
N ASP A 151 -16.74 7.20 -10.26
CA ASP A 151 -17.04 6.31 -9.14
C ASP A 151 -17.95 5.19 -9.65
N LEU A 152 -17.49 3.93 -9.57
CA LEU A 152 -18.32 2.76 -9.88
C LEU A 152 -19.53 2.74 -8.92
N LYS A 153 -20.72 2.55 -9.51
CA LYS A 153 -21.95 2.20 -8.77
C LYS A 153 -21.81 0.77 -8.25
N ASP A 154 -22.53 0.42 -7.17
CA ASP A 154 -22.47 -0.92 -6.54
C ASP A 154 -22.70 -2.06 -7.55
N ASP A 155 -23.50 -1.82 -8.58
CA ASP A 155 -23.85 -2.77 -9.64
C ASP A 155 -22.65 -3.31 -10.46
N ASP A 156 -21.47 -2.69 -10.37
CA ASP A 156 -20.28 -3.08 -11.15
C ASP A 156 -19.35 -4.08 -10.44
N ILE A 157 -19.53 -4.30 -9.13
CA ILE A 157 -18.74 -5.30 -8.37
C ILE A 157 -19.25 -6.72 -8.64
N ASP A 158 -20.53 -6.86 -8.99
CA ASP A 158 -21.21 -8.14 -9.14
C ASP A 158 -20.58 -9.05 -10.21
N LYS A 159 -19.99 -8.46 -11.25
CA LYS A 159 -19.25 -9.19 -12.28
C LYS A 159 -18.01 -9.92 -11.76
N TYR A 160 -17.56 -9.60 -10.55
CA TYR A 160 -16.35 -10.13 -9.94
C TYR A 160 -16.60 -11.17 -8.83
N TYR A 161 -17.86 -11.51 -8.51
CA TYR A 161 -18.17 -12.45 -7.40
C TYR A 161 -17.59 -13.85 -7.59
N ASN A 162 -17.48 -14.32 -8.83
CA ASN A 162 -17.05 -15.68 -9.13
C ASN A 162 -15.57 -15.78 -9.54
N LEU A 163 -14.77 -14.72 -9.31
CA LEU A 163 -13.36 -14.75 -9.65
C LEU A 163 -12.56 -15.61 -8.66
N SER A 164 -11.60 -16.38 -9.18
CA SER A 164 -10.57 -17.02 -8.36
C SER A 164 -9.58 -15.97 -7.83
N THR A 165 -8.82 -16.32 -6.79
CA THR A 165 -7.69 -15.50 -6.28
C THR A 165 -6.74 -15.09 -7.41
N SER A 166 -6.39 -16.03 -8.29
CA SER A 166 -5.50 -15.77 -9.42
C SER A 166 -6.10 -14.76 -10.41
N ALA A 167 -7.39 -14.85 -10.72
CA ALA A 167 -8.08 -13.91 -11.59
C ALA A 167 -8.20 -12.52 -10.95
N MET A 168 -8.50 -12.44 -9.65
CA MET A 168 -8.52 -11.17 -8.91
C MET A 168 -7.15 -10.47 -8.95
N ILE A 169 -6.06 -11.21 -8.79
CA ILE A 169 -4.69 -10.66 -8.90
C ILE A 169 -4.43 -10.11 -10.31
N VAL A 170 -4.92 -10.79 -11.34
CA VAL A 170 -4.82 -10.30 -12.73
C VAL A 170 -5.61 -9.02 -12.92
N GLU A 171 -6.81 -8.90 -12.36
CA GLU A 171 -7.61 -7.67 -12.40
C GLU A 171 -6.92 -6.51 -11.67
N VAL A 172 -6.36 -6.75 -10.49
CA VAL A 172 -5.53 -5.76 -9.77
C VAL A 172 -4.33 -5.32 -10.62
N TYR A 173 -3.70 -6.24 -11.35
CA TYR A 173 -2.60 -5.92 -12.25
C TYR A 173 -3.06 -5.10 -13.47
N LYS A 174 -4.23 -5.38 -14.04
CA LYS A 174 -4.83 -4.57 -15.12
C LYS A 174 -5.14 -3.15 -14.64
N LEU A 175 -5.71 -3.00 -13.45
CA LEU A 175 -5.96 -1.69 -12.84
C LEU A 175 -4.66 -0.89 -12.68
N ALA A 176 -3.59 -1.53 -12.22
CA ALA A 176 -2.28 -0.90 -12.08
C ALA A 176 -1.70 -0.47 -13.43
N GLN A 177 -1.75 -1.31 -14.46
CA GLN A 177 -1.32 -0.94 -15.82
C GLN A 177 -2.13 0.22 -16.40
N ALA A 178 -3.42 0.30 -16.08
CA ALA A 178 -4.29 1.38 -16.50
C ALA A 178 -4.17 2.65 -15.62
N GLY A 179 -3.40 2.61 -14.53
CA GLY A 179 -3.33 3.71 -13.55
C GLY A 179 -4.67 3.99 -12.83
N LYS A 180 -5.61 3.05 -12.84
CA LYS A 180 -6.96 3.21 -12.28
C LYS A 180 -6.98 2.80 -10.81
N ARG A 181 -6.94 3.79 -9.93
CA ARG A 181 -7.01 3.59 -8.47
C ARG A 181 -8.44 3.61 -7.96
N ASP A 182 -9.21 2.58 -8.31
CA ASP A 182 -10.55 2.37 -7.75
C ASP A 182 -10.45 1.76 -6.35
N VAL A 183 -10.63 2.59 -5.33
CA VAL A 183 -10.43 2.18 -3.93
C VAL A 183 -11.45 1.14 -3.48
N LYS A 184 -12.71 1.23 -3.93
CA LYS A 184 -13.76 0.28 -3.54
C LYS A 184 -13.46 -1.09 -4.11
N LEU A 185 -13.16 -1.13 -5.41
CA LEU A 185 -12.85 -2.38 -6.10
C LEU A 185 -11.53 -3.00 -5.61
N LEU A 186 -10.50 -2.19 -5.34
CA LEU A 186 -9.25 -2.68 -4.75
C LEU A 186 -9.47 -3.26 -3.35
N ASN A 187 -10.31 -2.64 -2.52
CA ASN A 187 -10.67 -3.20 -1.21
C ASN A 187 -11.40 -4.53 -1.34
N TYR A 188 -12.35 -4.63 -2.26
CA TYR A 188 -13.04 -5.87 -2.57
C TYR A 188 -12.03 -6.97 -2.93
N PHE A 189 -11.14 -6.73 -3.90
CA PHE A 189 -10.13 -7.73 -4.28
C PHE A 189 -9.17 -8.08 -3.14
N PHE A 190 -8.66 -7.09 -2.40
CA PHE A 190 -7.71 -7.35 -1.31
C PHE A 190 -8.35 -8.16 -0.19
N GLN A 191 -9.59 -7.85 0.18
CA GLN A 191 -10.32 -8.59 1.21
C GLN A 191 -10.53 -10.05 0.79
N ASN A 192 -11.04 -10.29 -0.42
CA ASN A 192 -11.28 -11.64 -0.92
C ASN A 192 -9.98 -12.46 -1.03
N ILE A 193 -8.89 -11.87 -1.52
CA ILE A 193 -7.57 -12.55 -1.58
C ILE A 193 -7.07 -12.94 -0.18
N ILE A 194 -7.36 -12.15 0.85
CA ILE A 194 -7.01 -12.49 2.24
C ILE A 194 -7.89 -13.65 2.74
N GLU A 195 -9.20 -13.60 2.46
CA GLU A 195 -10.21 -14.52 2.99
C GLU A 195 -10.15 -15.92 2.38
N TYR A 196 -9.83 -16.08 1.10
CA TYR A 196 -9.79 -17.40 0.46
C TYR A 196 -8.68 -18.33 0.98
N HIS A 197 -7.86 -17.88 1.94
CA HIS A 197 -6.79 -18.63 2.62
C HIS A 197 -5.77 -19.34 1.71
N GLU A 198 -5.83 -19.12 0.40
CA GLU A 198 -4.92 -19.69 -0.58
C GLU A 198 -3.52 -19.11 -0.39
N ARG A 199 -2.51 -19.97 -0.44
CA ARG A 199 -1.12 -19.55 -0.32
C ARG A 199 -0.68 -18.85 -1.60
N LEU A 200 -0.20 -17.62 -1.47
CA LEU A 200 0.25 -16.85 -2.64
C LEU A 200 1.58 -17.40 -3.17
N THR A 201 1.65 -17.59 -4.48
CA THR A 201 2.92 -17.89 -5.16
C THR A 201 3.84 -16.66 -5.13
N ILE A 202 5.14 -16.87 -5.35
CA ILE A 202 6.11 -15.76 -5.43
C ILE A 202 5.75 -14.81 -6.60
N GLY A 203 5.26 -15.36 -7.72
CA GLY A 203 4.81 -14.58 -8.88
C GLY A 203 3.59 -13.71 -8.55
N ALA A 204 2.54 -14.31 -7.96
CA ALA A 204 1.36 -13.62 -7.49
C ALA A 204 1.70 -12.49 -6.50
N SER A 205 2.55 -12.81 -5.52
CA SER A 205 3.03 -11.86 -4.51
C SER A 205 3.79 -10.67 -5.13
N SER A 206 4.68 -10.95 -6.08
CA SER A 206 5.42 -9.90 -6.79
C SER A 206 4.50 -9.00 -7.61
N ASN A 207 3.50 -9.57 -8.29
CA ASN A 207 2.53 -8.80 -9.08
C ASN A 207 1.67 -7.92 -8.18
N LEU A 208 1.16 -8.46 -7.07
CA LEU A 208 0.38 -7.68 -6.10
C LEU A 208 1.19 -6.52 -5.53
N LEU A 209 2.43 -6.78 -5.09
CA LEU A 209 3.31 -5.74 -4.56
C LEU A 209 3.61 -4.65 -5.60
N TYR A 210 3.91 -5.05 -6.83
CA TYR A 210 4.11 -4.11 -7.93
C TYR A 210 2.85 -3.27 -8.15
N SER A 211 1.67 -3.89 -8.27
CA SER A 211 0.40 -3.19 -8.45
C SER A 211 0.10 -2.22 -7.31
N MET A 212 0.31 -2.64 -6.06
CA MET A 212 0.14 -1.78 -4.89
C MET A 212 1.07 -0.57 -4.93
N SER A 213 2.32 -0.78 -5.35
CA SER A 213 3.30 0.30 -5.48
C SER A 213 2.93 1.29 -6.59
N THR A 214 2.53 0.80 -7.76
CA THR A 214 2.12 1.61 -8.91
C THR A 214 0.86 2.43 -8.61
N LEU A 215 -0.12 1.80 -7.94
CA LEU A 215 -1.37 2.46 -7.56
C LEU A 215 -1.24 3.34 -6.30
N CYS A 216 -0.09 3.31 -5.62
CA CYS A 216 0.11 3.93 -4.31
C CYS A 216 -1.03 3.57 -3.32
N TYR A 217 -1.44 2.30 -3.32
CA TYR A 217 -2.53 1.78 -2.51
C TYR A 217 -2.21 0.38 -1.99
N SER A 218 -2.30 0.18 -0.67
CA SER A 218 -1.94 -1.09 -0.04
C SER A 218 -2.84 -1.41 1.16
N ASP A 219 -2.98 -2.71 1.44
CA ASP A 219 -3.59 -3.24 2.66
C ASP A 219 -2.53 -3.97 3.48
N GLU A 220 -2.34 -3.54 4.73
CA GLU A 220 -1.33 -4.09 5.64
C GLU A 220 -1.52 -5.59 5.91
N ARG A 221 -2.77 -6.07 5.96
CA ARG A 221 -3.10 -7.49 6.19
C ARG A 221 -2.64 -8.32 4.99
N LEU A 222 -2.89 -7.83 3.78
CA LEU A 222 -2.43 -8.49 2.56
C LEU A 222 -0.90 -8.43 2.44
N LEU A 223 -0.27 -7.30 2.77
CA LEU A 223 1.19 -7.18 2.83
C LEU A 223 1.82 -8.16 3.82
N LYS A 224 1.22 -8.32 5.01
CA LYS A 224 1.64 -9.31 6.01
C LYS A 224 1.49 -10.75 5.49
N LYS A 225 0.38 -11.06 4.83
CA LYS A 225 0.17 -12.36 4.17
C LYS A 225 1.23 -12.61 3.10
N ILE A 226 1.48 -11.64 2.22
CA ILE A 226 2.49 -11.71 1.17
C ILE A 226 3.88 -12.01 1.75
N CYS A 227 4.35 -11.24 2.74
CA CYS A 227 5.65 -11.49 3.37
C CYS A 227 5.73 -12.90 3.99
N THR A 228 4.64 -13.37 4.61
CA THR A 228 4.59 -14.71 5.22
C THR A 228 4.63 -15.81 4.17
N ASP A 229 3.90 -15.66 3.07
CA ASP A 229 3.81 -16.67 2.01
C ASP A 229 5.10 -16.75 1.18
N ILE A 230 5.74 -15.60 0.91
CA ILE A 230 7.08 -15.53 0.31
C ILE A 230 8.10 -16.22 1.22
N PHE A 231 8.10 -15.91 2.51
CA PHE A 231 9.06 -16.47 3.46
C PHE A 231 9.05 -18.01 3.46
N LYS A 232 7.85 -18.60 3.47
CA LYS A 232 7.72 -20.07 3.45
C LYS A 232 8.18 -20.71 2.12
N ASN A 233 8.44 -19.94 1.06
CA ASN A 233 8.84 -20.38 -0.29
C ASN A 233 10.24 -19.88 -0.71
N GLN A 234 11.08 -19.45 0.23
CA GLN A 234 12.26 -18.64 -0.06
C GLN A 234 13.34 -19.33 -0.92
N ASN A 235 13.42 -20.67 -0.89
CA ASN A 235 14.55 -21.42 -1.45
C ASN A 235 14.75 -21.28 -2.98
N ASP A 236 13.74 -20.83 -3.74
CA ASP A 236 13.80 -20.73 -5.21
C ASP A 236 13.57 -19.32 -5.79
N ILE A 237 13.64 -18.28 -4.97
CA ILE A 237 13.42 -16.91 -5.47
C ILE A 237 14.61 -16.46 -6.32
N LYS A 238 14.35 -16.18 -7.61
CA LYS A 238 15.33 -15.54 -8.51
C LYS A 238 15.71 -14.15 -7.97
N ALA A 239 17.00 -13.81 -8.00
CA ALA A 239 17.53 -12.55 -7.47
C ALA A 239 16.78 -11.31 -7.97
N GLY A 240 16.56 -11.19 -9.28
CA GLY A 240 15.82 -10.06 -9.86
C GLY A 240 14.38 -9.92 -9.35
N ARG A 241 13.71 -11.03 -9.03
CA ARG A 241 12.37 -11.01 -8.45
C ARG A 241 12.39 -10.54 -6.99
N LEU A 242 13.39 -10.98 -6.21
CA LEU A 242 13.56 -10.49 -4.84
C LEU A 242 13.81 -8.98 -4.81
N VAL A 243 14.68 -8.47 -5.69
CA VAL A 243 14.92 -7.03 -5.83
C VAL A 243 13.62 -6.28 -6.11
N SER A 244 12.78 -6.78 -7.02
CA SER A 244 11.47 -6.17 -7.32
C SER A 244 10.53 -6.15 -6.12
N ILE A 245 10.46 -7.26 -5.38
CA ILE A 245 9.66 -7.38 -4.15
C ILE A 245 10.11 -6.34 -3.11
N VAL A 246 11.41 -6.27 -2.82
CA VAL A 246 11.95 -5.35 -1.81
C VAL A 246 11.77 -3.88 -2.23
N LYS A 247 11.98 -3.56 -3.52
CA LYS A 247 11.68 -2.23 -4.05
C LYS A 247 10.22 -1.86 -3.88
N SER A 248 9.31 -2.77 -4.24
CA SER A 248 7.87 -2.54 -4.12
C SER A 248 7.47 -2.31 -2.66
N LEU A 249 8.04 -3.08 -1.73
CA LEU A 249 7.88 -2.86 -0.28
C LEU A 249 8.35 -1.48 0.17
N ALA A 250 9.50 -1.01 -0.34
CA ALA A 250 10.00 0.33 -0.08
C ALA A 250 9.07 1.42 -0.64
N PHE A 251 8.53 1.24 -1.84
CA PHE A 251 7.58 2.17 -2.44
C PHE A 251 6.28 2.27 -1.64
N VAL A 252 5.71 1.14 -1.20
CA VAL A 252 4.51 1.15 -0.34
C VAL A 252 4.83 1.41 1.14
N ARG A 253 6.10 1.70 1.48
CA ARG A 253 6.57 2.00 2.84
C ARG A 253 6.17 0.94 3.87
N TYR A 254 6.22 -0.33 3.50
CA TYR A 254 5.92 -1.43 4.42
C TYR A 254 7.22 -2.06 4.92
N LYS A 255 7.53 -1.80 6.20
CA LYS A 255 8.70 -2.36 6.89
C LYS A 255 8.28 -3.57 7.73
N ASN A 256 8.81 -4.75 7.38
CA ASN A 256 8.72 -5.95 8.20
C ASN A 256 10.13 -6.44 8.55
N ASN A 257 10.61 -6.09 9.75
CA ASN A 257 11.99 -6.38 10.15
C ASN A 257 12.36 -7.87 10.07
N LYS A 258 11.43 -8.78 10.39
CA LYS A 258 11.68 -10.21 10.32
C LYS A 258 11.94 -10.66 8.89
N PHE A 259 11.11 -10.22 7.95
CA PHE A 259 11.27 -10.52 6.53
C PHE A 259 12.54 -9.90 5.95
N LEU A 260 12.87 -8.66 6.33
CA LEU A 260 14.09 -7.98 5.86
C LEU A 260 15.36 -8.64 6.42
N ASN A 261 15.38 -9.05 7.70
CA ASN A 261 16.48 -9.82 8.29
C ASN A 261 16.72 -11.13 7.51
N GLN A 262 15.66 -11.85 7.14
CA GLN A 262 15.77 -13.11 6.41
C GLN A 262 16.31 -12.93 5.00
N ILE A 263 16.00 -11.80 4.36
CA ILE A 263 16.64 -11.42 3.09
C ILE A 263 18.13 -11.17 3.30
N CYS A 264 18.53 -10.53 4.41
CA CYS A 264 19.94 -10.36 4.71
C CYS A 264 20.65 -11.72 4.87
N ASP A 265 20.05 -12.63 5.63
CA ASP A 265 20.60 -13.97 5.85
C ASP A 265 20.75 -14.73 4.52
N GLU A 266 19.77 -14.63 3.62
CA GLU A 266 19.84 -15.22 2.29
C GLU A 266 20.98 -14.63 1.45
N ILE A 267 21.14 -13.30 1.43
CA ILE A 267 22.22 -12.65 0.67
C ILE A 267 23.59 -13.08 1.21
N ILE A 268 23.73 -13.18 2.53
CA ILE A 268 25.00 -13.56 3.17
C ILE A 268 25.36 -15.02 2.88
N ASN A 269 24.37 -15.92 2.93
CA ASN A 269 24.55 -17.37 2.80
C ASN A 269 24.69 -17.84 1.34
N PHE A 270 24.11 -17.15 0.36
CA PHE A 270 24.17 -17.54 -1.06
C PHE A 270 25.14 -16.66 -1.85
N GLU A 271 26.42 -16.99 -1.77
CA GLU A 271 27.46 -16.33 -2.54
C GLU A 271 27.20 -16.40 -4.05
N ASN A 272 27.50 -15.31 -4.77
CA ASN A 272 27.34 -15.17 -6.23
C ASN A 272 25.91 -15.26 -6.79
N LYS A 273 24.87 -15.36 -5.95
CA LYS A 273 23.47 -15.32 -6.42
C LYS A 273 23.04 -13.92 -6.89
N TYR A 274 23.62 -12.86 -6.31
CA TYR A 274 23.23 -11.47 -6.54
C TYR A 274 24.36 -10.69 -7.20
N SER A 275 24.02 -9.87 -8.20
CA SER A 275 24.97 -8.89 -8.75
C SER A 275 25.16 -7.71 -7.78
N ILE A 276 26.26 -6.99 -7.91
CA ILE A 276 26.57 -5.85 -7.05
C ILE A 276 25.53 -4.73 -7.21
N GLU A 277 24.97 -4.55 -8.42
CA GLU A 277 23.86 -3.61 -8.69
C GLU A 277 22.56 -4.04 -8.01
N GLN A 278 22.28 -5.34 -7.97
CA GLN A 278 21.11 -5.87 -7.27
C GLN A 278 21.22 -5.66 -5.77
N ILE A 279 22.40 -5.91 -5.20
CA ILE A 279 22.69 -5.65 -3.78
C ILE A 279 22.54 -4.15 -3.49
N ALA A 280 23.10 -3.28 -4.33
CA ALA A 280 22.94 -1.84 -4.18
C ALA A 280 21.46 -1.40 -4.19
N SER A 281 20.65 -1.98 -5.08
CA SER A 281 19.22 -1.70 -5.14
C SER A 281 18.46 -2.19 -3.91
N ILE A 282 18.85 -3.32 -3.32
CA ILE A 282 18.27 -3.85 -2.07
C ILE A 282 18.64 -2.93 -0.90
N LEU A 283 19.92 -2.55 -0.78
CA LEU A 283 20.40 -1.63 0.25
C LEU A 283 19.70 -0.27 0.16
N GLN A 284 19.54 0.28 -1.04
CA GLN A 284 18.77 1.52 -1.22
C GLN A 284 17.32 1.39 -0.74
N SER A 285 16.70 0.23 -0.96
CA SER A 285 15.32 -0.05 -0.54
C SER A 285 15.23 -0.19 0.99
N PHE A 286 16.22 -0.84 1.62
CA PHE A 286 16.34 -0.93 3.09
C PHE A 286 16.51 0.45 3.73
N ALA A 287 17.39 1.30 3.18
CA ALA A 287 17.56 2.67 3.64
C ALA A 287 16.27 3.50 3.49
N SER A 288 15.55 3.32 2.37
CA SER A 288 14.26 3.99 2.15
C SER A 288 13.18 3.58 3.14
N LEU A 289 13.26 2.35 3.68
CA LEU A 289 12.39 1.85 4.75
C LEU A 289 12.88 2.25 6.16
N GLY A 290 14.08 2.84 6.29
CA GLY A 290 14.72 3.07 7.59
C GLY A 290 14.96 1.75 8.33
N TYR A 291 15.44 0.73 7.61
CA TYR A 291 15.86 -0.54 8.16
C TYR A 291 17.38 -0.61 8.22
N ASP A 292 17.94 -0.37 9.41
CA ASP A 292 19.34 -0.58 9.77
C ASP A 292 19.47 -1.83 10.66
N SER A 293 20.45 -2.69 10.36
CA SER A 293 20.76 -3.88 11.17
C SER A 293 22.23 -4.27 11.02
N GLU A 294 22.74 -5.05 11.96
CA GLU A 294 24.11 -5.58 11.87
C GLU A 294 24.31 -6.43 10.60
N SER A 295 23.28 -7.17 10.16
CA SER A 295 23.33 -7.94 8.93
C SER A 295 23.44 -7.05 7.68
N VAL A 296 22.84 -5.86 7.69
CA VAL A 296 23.04 -4.86 6.62
C VAL A 296 24.50 -4.43 6.56
N ASN A 297 25.12 -4.16 7.71
CA ASN A 297 26.54 -3.78 7.77
C ASN A 297 27.45 -4.90 7.23
N LYS A 298 27.16 -6.17 7.57
CA LYS A 298 27.86 -7.34 7.03
C LYS A 298 27.75 -7.45 5.51
N ILE A 299 26.57 -7.17 4.95
CA ILE A 299 26.38 -7.14 3.49
C ILE A 299 27.21 -6.04 2.83
N VAL A 300 27.21 -4.84 3.41
CA VAL A 300 27.99 -3.71 2.87
C VAL A 300 29.48 -4.05 2.88
N GLN A 301 30.01 -4.55 4.00
CA GLN A 301 31.41 -4.95 4.12
C GLN A 301 31.79 -6.07 3.13
N LYS A 302 30.91 -7.07 2.94
CA LYS A 302 31.16 -8.22 2.06
C LYS A 302 31.11 -7.86 0.57
N TYR A 303 30.14 -7.03 0.15
CA TYR A 303 29.83 -6.84 -1.27
C TYR A 303 30.13 -5.44 -1.83
N ILE A 304 30.20 -4.42 -0.98
CA ILE A 304 30.43 -3.03 -1.38
C ILE A 304 31.65 -2.46 -0.64
N PRO A 305 32.85 -3.05 -0.83
CA PRO A 305 34.07 -2.40 -0.35
C PRO A 305 34.25 -1.05 -1.05
N TYR A 306 34.99 -0.13 -0.43
CA TYR A 306 35.12 1.26 -0.88
C TYR A 306 35.38 1.43 -2.39
N HIS A 307 36.36 0.69 -2.94
CA HIS A 307 36.73 0.75 -4.35
C HIS A 307 35.61 0.34 -5.33
N THR A 308 34.60 -0.40 -4.85
CA THR A 308 33.44 -0.79 -5.67
C THR A 308 32.50 0.39 -5.94
N LEU A 309 32.53 1.44 -5.11
CA LEU A 309 31.72 2.64 -5.34
C LEU A 309 32.04 3.32 -6.67
N GLU A 310 33.30 3.25 -7.10
CA GLU A 310 33.76 3.85 -8.36
C GLU A 310 33.16 3.16 -9.59
N LYS A 311 32.86 1.85 -9.49
CA LYS A 311 32.27 1.05 -10.57
C LYS A 311 30.82 1.42 -10.86
N PHE A 312 30.11 1.96 -9.86
CA PHE A 312 28.73 2.38 -10.05
C PHE A 312 28.62 3.69 -10.82
N ASN A 313 27.54 3.83 -11.59
CA ASN A 313 27.16 5.13 -12.15
C ASN A 313 26.84 6.14 -11.02
N SER A 314 26.86 7.43 -11.37
CA SER A 314 26.70 8.53 -10.40
C SER A 314 25.39 8.46 -9.61
N GLN A 315 24.29 8.01 -10.22
CA GLN A 315 23.00 7.88 -9.53
C GLN A 315 23.04 6.79 -8.46
N THR A 316 23.46 5.58 -8.83
CA THR A 316 23.54 4.44 -7.89
C THR A 316 24.52 4.76 -6.77
N ARG A 317 25.65 5.40 -7.11
CA ARG A 317 26.65 5.82 -6.14
C ARG A 317 26.10 6.80 -5.11
N LEU A 318 25.42 7.87 -5.55
CA LEU A 318 24.81 8.83 -4.63
C LEU A 318 23.76 8.16 -3.73
N ASN A 319 22.94 7.26 -4.28
CA ASN A 319 21.94 6.54 -3.51
C ASN A 319 22.57 5.61 -2.46
N LEU A 320 23.69 4.96 -2.78
CA LEU A 320 24.43 4.10 -1.85
C LEU A 320 25.07 4.90 -0.73
N VAL A 321 25.78 5.99 -1.04
CA VAL A 321 26.39 6.84 0.00
C VAL A 321 25.33 7.44 0.93
N TRP A 322 24.20 7.87 0.37
CA TRP A 322 23.05 8.26 1.19
C TRP A 322 22.53 7.10 2.06
N SER A 323 22.48 5.88 1.53
CA SER A 323 22.08 4.70 2.31
C SER A 323 23.05 4.41 3.45
N PHE A 324 24.36 4.60 3.25
CA PHE A 324 25.37 4.46 4.31
C PHE A 324 25.16 5.47 5.44
N ALA A 325 24.74 6.69 5.12
CA ALA A 325 24.35 7.68 6.13
C ALA A 325 23.14 7.20 6.96
N ILE A 326 22.13 6.60 6.31
CA ILE A 326 20.96 6.03 7.01
C ILE A 326 21.37 4.85 7.91
N PHE A 327 22.27 3.99 7.45
CA PHE A 327 22.78 2.86 8.22
C PHE A 327 23.82 3.25 9.29
N LYS A 328 24.24 4.52 9.32
CA LYS A 328 25.26 5.05 10.24
C LYS A 328 26.64 4.38 10.09
N ILE A 329 26.98 4.02 8.85
CA ILE A 329 28.28 3.42 8.48
C ILE A 329 29.02 4.27 7.45
N MET A 330 28.56 5.49 7.18
CA MET A 330 29.26 6.39 6.28
C MET A 330 30.58 6.85 6.92
N GLU A 331 31.61 6.95 6.10
CA GLU A 331 32.96 7.35 6.48
C GLU A 331 33.35 8.60 5.67
N ASN A 332 34.40 9.32 6.09
CA ASN A 332 34.83 10.56 5.45
C ASN A 332 35.06 10.39 3.94
N ILE A 333 35.73 9.30 3.56
CA ILE A 333 36.04 8.98 2.17
C ILE A 333 34.79 8.78 1.30
N HIS A 334 33.72 8.21 1.87
CA HIS A 334 32.43 8.05 1.17
C HIS A 334 31.80 9.40 0.85
N ALA A 335 31.82 10.32 1.83
CA ALA A 335 31.23 11.64 1.69
C ALA A 335 32.04 12.55 0.75
N GLU A 336 33.37 12.59 0.88
CA GLU A 336 34.28 13.34 -0.02
C GLU A 336 34.01 13.03 -1.50
N TYR A 337 33.74 11.76 -1.79
CA TYR A 337 33.53 11.29 -3.15
C TYR A 337 32.25 11.82 -3.81
N VAL A 338 31.23 12.17 -3.03
CA VAL A 338 29.94 12.66 -3.54
C VAL A 338 29.69 14.14 -3.26
N LEU A 339 30.41 14.74 -2.30
CA LEU A 339 30.30 16.17 -1.98
C LEU A 339 31.28 17.04 -2.77
N ASN A 340 32.28 16.47 -3.46
CA ASN A 340 33.14 17.26 -4.33
C ASN A 340 32.38 17.90 -5.50
N GLU A 341 32.85 19.09 -5.91
CA GLU A 341 32.21 19.94 -6.91
C GLU A 341 32.01 19.23 -8.26
N LYS A 342 32.97 18.40 -8.68
CA LYS A 342 32.89 17.64 -9.93
C LYS A 342 31.73 16.65 -9.92
N PHE A 343 31.54 15.93 -8.80
CA PHE A 343 30.43 14.99 -8.66
C PHE A 343 29.09 15.73 -8.55
N VAL A 344 29.02 16.78 -7.74
CA VAL A 344 27.81 17.61 -7.58
C VAL A 344 27.36 18.19 -8.92
N SER A 345 28.28 18.76 -9.70
CA SER A 345 27.99 19.27 -11.04
C SER A 345 27.47 18.18 -11.96
N LYS A 346 28.09 16.99 -11.94
CA LYS A 346 27.63 15.84 -12.73
C LYS A 346 26.20 15.40 -12.35
N ILE A 347 25.86 15.39 -11.07
CA ILE A 347 24.51 15.07 -10.59
C ILE A 347 23.50 16.13 -11.02
N ASN A 348 23.87 17.41 -10.98
CA ASN A 348 23.01 18.52 -11.41
C ASN A 348 22.66 18.50 -12.90
N LEU A 349 23.48 17.84 -13.73
CA LEU A 349 23.23 17.61 -15.15
C LEU A 349 22.35 16.39 -15.44
N LEU A 350 22.00 15.59 -14.43
CA LEU A 350 21.11 14.43 -14.60
C LEU A 350 19.64 14.82 -14.69
N ASP A 351 18.83 13.88 -15.18
CA ASP A 351 17.37 13.91 -15.34
C ASP A 351 16.63 14.85 -14.36
N GLU A 352 15.99 15.89 -14.94
CA GLU A 352 15.22 16.90 -14.21
C GLU A 352 14.12 16.29 -13.33
N SER A 353 13.53 15.15 -13.73
CA SER A 353 12.45 14.51 -12.97
C SER A 353 12.90 13.97 -11.61
N LYS A 354 14.21 13.68 -11.45
CA LYS A 354 14.81 13.13 -10.22
C LYS A 354 15.76 14.08 -9.52
N LYS A 355 16.02 15.25 -10.14
CA LYS A 355 16.94 16.27 -9.65
C LYS A 355 16.65 16.68 -8.21
N LEU A 356 15.38 16.80 -7.83
CA LEU A 356 14.99 17.10 -6.46
C LEU A 356 15.43 16.01 -5.47
N SER A 357 15.16 14.73 -5.76
CA SER A 357 15.57 13.62 -4.86
C SER A 357 17.09 13.58 -4.67
N TYR A 358 17.86 13.82 -5.73
CA TYR A 358 19.33 13.84 -5.64
C TYR A 358 19.84 15.02 -4.82
N LYS A 359 19.29 16.22 -5.02
CA LYS A 359 19.62 17.40 -4.20
C LYS A 359 19.34 17.13 -2.72
N LEU A 360 18.19 16.55 -2.39
CA LEU A 360 17.85 16.21 -1.00
C LEU A 360 18.80 15.17 -0.40
N LYS A 361 19.25 14.18 -1.19
CA LYS A 361 20.25 13.21 -0.72
C LYS A 361 21.61 13.85 -0.47
N LEU A 362 22.04 14.75 -1.34
CA LEU A 362 23.27 15.54 -1.15
C LEU A 362 23.17 16.40 0.11
N LEU A 363 22.06 17.11 0.32
CA LEU A 363 21.82 17.89 1.54
C LEU A 363 21.80 17.01 2.80
N ASN A 364 21.21 15.81 2.74
CA ASN A 364 21.24 14.86 3.84
C ASN A 364 22.66 14.38 4.16
N ILE A 365 23.47 14.06 3.14
CA ILE A 365 24.86 13.63 3.31
C ILE A 365 25.70 14.77 3.91
N ASN A 366 25.53 15.99 3.39
CA ASN A 366 26.17 17.20 3.90
C ASN A 366 25.80 17.48 5.36
N GLY A 367 24.52 17.33 5.71
CA GLY A 367 24.06 17.43 7.10
C GLY A 367 24.64 16.34 8.00
N TYR A 368 24.72 15.10 7.50
CA TYR A 368 25.29 13.98 8.25
C TYR A 368 26.76 14.23 8.58
N VAL A 369 27.59 14.66 7.61
CA VAL A 369 29.01 14.89 7.89
C VAL A 369 29.23 15.99 8.92
N GLN A 370 28.45 17.07 8.86
CA GLN A 370 28.54 18.17 9.82
C GLN A 370 28.09 17.79 11.24
N CYS A 371 27.17 16.84 11.37
CA CYS A 371 26.58 16.48 12.68
C CYS A 371 27.12 15.18 13.29
N VAL A 372 27.68 14.28 12.48
CA VAL A 372 28.05 12.92 12.91
C VAL A 372 29.53 12.63 12.71
N LEU A 373 30.15 13.14 11.64
CA LEU A 373 31.57 12.91 11.35
C LEU A 373 32.42 14.07 11.89
N ALA A 374 32.81 13.95 13.16
CA ALA A 374 33.51 15.03 13.88
C ALA A 374 34.89 15.40 13.29
N ASP A 375 35.52 14.47 12.57
CA ASP A 375 36.85 14.60 11.96
C ASP A 375 36.78 14.87 10.44
N TYR A 376 35.60 15.14 9.90
CA TYR A 376 35.44 15.38 8.47
C TYR A 376 36.10 16.71 8.04
N SER A 377 37.14 16.61 7.20
CA SER A 377 37.85 17.76 6.62
C SER A 377 37.65 17.92 5.11
N GLY A 378 36.73 17.17 4.52
CA GLY A 378 36.44 17.16 3.09
C GLY A 378 35.55 18.34 2.63
N PRO A 379 35.20 18.38 1.34
CA PRO A 379 34.35 19.42 0.78
C PRO A 379 32.92 19.36 1.35
N LEU A 380 32.35 20.53 1.63
CA LEU A 380 30.95 20.70 1.99
C LEU A 380 30.17 21.34 0.83
N LEU A 381 28.86 21.15 0.82
CA LEU A 381 27.99 21.82 -0.15
C LEU A 381 27.91 23.31 0.17
N ASN A 382 28.11 24.14 -0.85
CA ASN A 382 27.78 25.56 -0.79
C ASN A 382 26.33 25.79 -1.24
N ASN A 383 25.69 26.83 -0.71
CA ASN A 383 24.29 27.16 -1.05
C ASN A 383 24.13 27.63 -2.51
N GLU A 384 25.24 28.00 -3.17
CA GLU A 384 25.27 28.43 -4.58
C GLU A 384 25.10 27.26 -5.55
N THR A 385 25.68 26.09 -5.26
CA THR A 385 25.58 24.91 -6.14
C THR A 385 24.32 24.08 -5.88
N ILE A 386 23.85 24.03 -4.63
CA ILE A 386 22.62 23.34 -4.24
C ILE A 386 21.84 24.24 -3.29
N SER A 387 20.70 24.74 -3.77
CA SER A 387 19.77 25.49 -2.93
C SER A 387 19.19 24.61 -1.82
N ASN A 388 19.10 25.14 -0.59
CA ASN A 388 18.48 24.51 0.58
C ASN A 388 16.95 24.47 0.48
N ASN A 389 16.43 24.02 -0.67
CA ASN A 389 15.01 23.99 -0.94
C ASN A 389 14.36 22.84 -0.18
N VAL A 390 13.45 23.18 0.71
CA VAL A 390 12.54 22.22 1.32
C VAL A 390 11.38 21.97 0.36
N PRO A 391 11.07 20.71 0.03
CA PRO A 391 9.90 20.37 -0.77
C PRO A 391 8.62 20.88 -0.12
N LYS A 392 7.70 21.40 -0.95
CA LYS A 392 6.39 21.85 -0.48
C LYS A 392 5.63 20.67 0.12
N ARG A 393 5.13 20.84 1.34
CA ARG A 393 4.31 19.82 2.00
C ARG A 393 2.95 19.69 1.33
N SER A 394 2.38 18.49 1.36
CA SER A 394 1.02 18.25 0.89
C SER A 394 0.00 19.00 1.76
N LYS A 395 -1.19 19.27 1.22
CA LYS A 395 -2.26 19.94 1.96
C LYS A 395 -2.64 19.17 3.23
N GLN A 396 -2.73 17.85 3.14
CA GLN A 396 -3.04 16.98 4.28
C GLN A 396 -1.96 17.06 5.36
N LYS A 397 -0.68 17.05 4.97
CA LYS A 397 0.43 17.20 5.91
C LYS A 397 0.44 18.57 6.58
N MET A 398 0.10 19.63 5.85
CA MET A 398 -0.07 20.97 6.44
C MET A 398 -1.19 20.97 7.49
N THR A 399 -2.39 20.45 7.17
CA THR A 399 -3.49 20.37 8.13
C THR A 399 -3.12 19.61 9.41
N TYR A 400 -2.33 18.54 9.29
CA TYR A 400 -1.85 17.81 10.47
C TYR A 400 -0.87 18.65 11.32
N ILE A 401 0.06 19.35 10.67
CA ILE A 401 1.03 20.22 11.36
C ILE A 401 0.31 21.37 12.06
N ASP A 402 -0.69 21.97 11.41
CA ASP A 402 -1.50 23.05 12.00
C ASP A 402 -2.26 22.53 13.24
N ALA A 403 -2.86 21.34 13.16
CA ALA A 403 -3.54 20.71 14.29
C ALA A 403 -2.58 20.39 15.45
N LEU A 404 -1.36 19.92 15.14
CA LEU A 404 -0.31 19.65 16.11
C LEU A 404 0.16 20.93 16.81
N GLU A 405 0.35 22.02 16.05
CA GLU A 405 0.73 23.32 16.59
C GLU A 405 -0.33 23.85 17.56
N VAL A 406 -1.61 23.80 17.17
CA VAL A 406 -2.73 24.19 18.05
C VAL A 406 -2.74 23.35 19.32
N THR A 407 -2.53 22.04 19.20
CA THR A 407 -2.51 21.13 20.35
C THR A 407 -1.37 21.47 21.31
N LEU A 408 -0.16 21.74 20.79
CA LEU A 408 0.98 22.11 21.62
C LEU A 408 0.79 23.45 22.32
N LYS A 409 0.22 24.46 21.63
CA LYS A 409 -0.11 25.76 22.24
C LYS A 409 -1.08 25.63 23.41
N ASN A 410 -1.99 24.64 23.35
CA ASN A 410 -2.97 24.40 24.41
C ASN A 410 -2.43 23.54 25.55
N MET A 411 -1.45 22.66 25.29
CA MET A 411 -0.88 21.76 26.30
C MET A 411 0.32 22.35 27.05
N LEU A 412 1.08 23.23 26.41
CA LEU A 412 2.30 23.80 26.97
C LEU A 412 2.05 25.19 27.56
N PRO A 413 2.74 25.56 28.66
CA PRO A 413 2.50 26.83 29.36
C PRO A 413 2.91 28.06 28.54
N SER A 414 3.75 27.90 27.52
CA SER A 414 4.21 28.97 26.64
C SER A 414 4.65 28.41 25.28
N THR A 415 4.55 29.23 24.23
CA THR A 415 5.09 28.94 22.90
C THR A 415 6.61 28.89 22.87
N SER A 416 7.31 29.40 23.89
CA SER A 416 8.77 29.27 24.00
C SER A 416 9.24 27.85 24.33
N CYS A 417 8.33 26.97 24.75
CA CYS A 417 8.65 25.59 25.12
C CYS A 417 8.80 24.66 23.91
N PHE A 418 8.48 25.11 22.71
CA PHE A 418 8.60 24.32 21.49
C PHE A 418 8.88 25.20 20.28
N ASN A 419 9.58 24.65 19.30
CA ASN A 419 9.81 25.32 18.02
C ASN A 419 9.31 24.39 16.92
N MET A 420 8.56 24.92 15.97
CA MET A 420 8.09 24.14 14.81
C MET A 420 8.70 24.69 13.54
N ASN A 421 8.77 23.85 12.51
CA ASN A 421 9.24 24.23 11.17
C ASN A 421 10.70 24.71 11.14
N ILE A 422 11.56 24.16 12.01
CA ILE A 422 12.98 24.49 12.01
C ILE A 422 13.62 23.98 10.71
N ASN A 423 14.24 24.86 9.94
CA ASN A 423 15.00 24.47 8.77
C ASN A 423 16.34 23.87 9.20
N THR A 424 16.53 22.59 8.92
CA THR A 424 17.76 21.88 9.25
C THR A 424 18.88 22.13 8.23
N ASN A 425 18.56 22.78 7.09
CA ASN A 425 19.41 22.85 5.90
C ASN A 425 19.75 21.47 5.29
N MET A 426 19.08 20.40 5.75
CA MET A 426 19.24 19.04 5.22
C MET A 426 18.12 18.68 4.22
N GLY A 427 17.39 19.67 3.69
CA GLY A 427 16.29 19.44 2.74
C GLY A 427 14.96 19.04 3.37
N PHE A 428 14.82 19.18 4.69
CA PHE A 428 13.55 19.01 5.40
C PHE A 428 13.41 20.01 6.55
N LEU A 429 12.17 20.14 7.04
CA LEU A 429 11.86 20.95 8.23
C LEU A 429 11.57 20.00 9.39
N LEU A 430 12.14 20.30 10.56
CA LEU A 430 11.81 19.60 11.80
C LEU A 430 10.41 19.99 12.25
N GLY A 431 9.57 18.99 12.54
CA GLY A 431 8.15 19.16 12.85
C GLY A 431 7.90 19.74 14.23
N ILE A 432 8.74 19.39 15.21
CA ILE A 432 8.84 19.86 16.61
C ILE A 432 10.30 19.63 17.03
#